data_AF-A0A9Q3KD03-F1
#
_entry.id   AF-A0A9Q3KD03-F1
#
_cell.length_a   1.000
_cell.length_b   1.000
_cell.length_c   1.000
_cell.angle_alpha   90.00
_cell.angle_beta   90.00
_cell.angle_gamma   90.00
#
_symmetry.space_group_name_H-M   'P 1'
#
loop_
_entity.id
_entity.type
_entity.pdbx_description
1 polymer ?
#
loop_
_entity_poly.entity_id
_entity_poly.type
_entity_poly.pdbx_seq_one_letter_code
_entity_poly.pdbx_strand_id
1 'polypeptide(L)' 'MPPLEDLLNEFREGQFSTTLTTKQKPSLLKMLRNNRAVFGIGEELLGKIRGHDIELYLDVERPYPPILRSPPYPESL' A
#
# COMPACT_ATOMS: atom_id res chain seq x y z
N MET A 1 14.90 -23.28 -15.50
CA MET A 1 14.93 -21.89 -14.96
C MET A 1 14.12 -21.05 -15.94
N PRO A 2 13.09 -20.31 -15.52
CA PRO A 2 12.29 -19.54 -16.47
C PRO A 2 13.18 -18.46 -17.12
N PRO A 3 13.05 -18.24 -18.44
CA PRO A 3 13.73 -17.18 -19.17
C PRO A 3 13.50 -15.79 -18.56
N LEU A 4 14.47 -14.89 -18.72
CA LEU A 4 14.36 -13.50 -18.24
C LEU A 4 13.21 -12.76 -18.95
N GLU A 5 12.92 -13.14 -20.20
CA GLU A 5 11.82 -12.60 -20.99
C GLU A 5 10.46 -12.84 -20.32
N ASP A 6 10.25 -14.00 -19.70
CA ASP A 6 8.99 -14.33 -19.02
C ASP A 6 8.77 -13.44 -17.79
N LEU A 7 9.85 -13.16 -17.04
CA LEU A 7 9.79 -12.25 -15.89
C LEU A 7 9.53 -10.81 -16.33
N LEU A 8 10.15 -10.35 -17.41
CA LEU A 8 9.90 -9.01 -17.94
C LEU A 8 8.46 -8.85 -18.43
N ASN A 9 7.89 -9.89 -19.03
CA ASN A 9 6.51 -9.88 -19.50
C ASN A 9 5.52 -9.91 -18.32
N GLU A 10 5.84 -10.62 -17.24
CA GLU A 10 5.05 -10.66 -15.99
C GLU A 10 4.99 -9.28 -15.31
N PHE A 11 6.09 -8.52 -15.31
CA PHE A 11 6.20 -7.20 -14.68
C PHE A 11 6.15 -6.04 -15.70
N ARG A 12 5.47 -6.22 -16.84
CA ARG A 12 5.46 -5.27 -17.96
C ARG A 12 5.01 -3.84 -17.63
N GLU A 13 4.20 -3.69 -16.58
CA GLU A 13 3.68 -2.39 -16.13
C GLU A 13 4.62 -1.70 -15.11
N GLY A 14 5.61 -2.44 -14.60
CA GLY A 14 6.58 -1.94 -13.63
C GLY A 14 7.75 -1.22 -14.31
N GLN A 15 8.13 -0.06 -13.80
CA GLN A 15 9.37 0.60 -14.19
C GLN A 15 10.49 0.32 -13.19
N PHE A 16 11.70 0.12 -13.69
CA PHE A 16 12.90 0.05 -12.86
C PHE A 16 13.45 1.43 -12.56
N SER A 17 13.93 1.64 -11.34
CA SER A 17 14.75 2.80 -11.00
C SER A 17 15.98 2.88 -11.93
N THR A 18 16.36 4.12 -12.29
CA THR A 18 17.56 4.41 -13.09
C THR A 18 18.85 4.07 -12.36
N THR A 19 18.80 3.91 -11.03
CA THR A 19 19.96 3.54 -10.19
C THR A 19 20.31 2.05 -10.25
N LEU A 20 19.43 1.21 -10.81
CA LEU A 20 19.65 -0.23 -10.87
C LEU A 20 20.53 -0.62 -12.06
N THR A 21 21.61 -1.33 -11.76
CA THR A 21 22.52 -1.89 -12.77
C THR A 21 21.83 -3.02 -13.54
N THR A 22 22.22 -3.24 -14.80
CA THR A 22 21.68 -4.31 -15.67
C THR A 22 21.75 -5.71 -15.05
N LYS A 23 22.75 -5.97 -14.20
CA LYS A 23 22.90 -7.24 -13.48
C LYS A 23 21.95 -7.39 -12.28
N GLN A 24 21.51 -6.27 -11.69
CA GLN A 24 20.66 -6.26 -10.49
C GLN A 24 19.18 -6.46 -10.84
N LYS A 25 18.73 -5.96 -11.99
CA LYS A 25 17.34 -6.10 -12.46
C LYS A 25 16.84 -7.56 -12.49
N PRO A 26 17.57 -8.54 -13.07
CA PRO A 26 17.15 -9.95 -13.02
C PRO A 26 17.09 -10.51 -11.60
N SER A 27 18.06 -10.15 -10.75
CA SER A 27 18.09 -10.59 -9.36
C SER A 27 16.91 -10.02 -8.56
N LEU A 28 16.56 -8.76 -8.80
CA LEU A 28 15.42 -8.09 -8.18
C LEU A 28 14.09 -8.73 -8.61
N LEU A 29 13.89 -8.95 -9.92
CA LEU A 29 12.69 -9.62 -10.44
C LEU A 29 12.49 -11.01 -9.82
N LYS A 30 13.58 -11.78 -9.71
CA LYS A 30 13.57 -13.08 -9.04
C LYS A 30 13.11 -12.96 -7.58
N MET A 31 13.67 -12.00 -6.84
CA MET A 31 13.31 -11.75 -5.44
C MET A 31 11.84 -11.35 -5.29
N LEU A 32 11.35 -10.44 -6.14
CA LEU A 32 9.97 -9.97 -6.12
C LEU A 32 8.98 -11.11 -6.42
N ARG A 33 9.28 -11.94 -7.42
CA ARG A 33 8.46 -13.12 -7.74
C ARG A 33 8.42 -14.13 -6.61
N ASN A 34 9.56 -14.41 -5.97
CA ASN A 34 9.62 -15.34 -4.84
C ASN A 34 8.81 -14.84 -3.62
N ASN A 35 8.74 -13.53 -3.43
CA ASN A 35 8.00 -12.90 -2.34
C ASN A 35 6.63 -12.37 -2.79
N ARG A 36 6.13 -12.79 -3.95
CA ARG A 36 4.89 -12.28 -4.55
C ARG A 36 3.69 -12.36 -3.61
N ALA A 37 3.60 -13.43 -2.80
CA ALA A 37 2.53 -13.62 -1.82
C ALA A 37 2.56 -12.64 -0.62
N VAL A 38 3.66 -11.89 -0.45
CA VAL A 38 3.80 -10.86 0.60
C VAL A 38 3.33 -9.50 0.08
N PHE A 39 3.40 -9.28 -1.24
CA PHE A 39 2.91 -8.07 -1.87
C PHE A 39 1.44 -8.25 -2.21
N GLY A 40 0.57 -7.43 -1.61
CA GLY A 40 -0.85 -7.41 -1.97
C GLY A 40 -0.99 -6.97 -3.43
N ILE A 41 -1.46 -7.87 -4.30
CA ILE A 41 -1.73 -7.55 -5.71
C ILE A 41 -3.23 -7.37 -5.84
N GLY A 42 -3.65 -6.12 -6.05
CA GLY A 42 -4.99 -5.73 -6.51
C GLY A 42 -6.17 -6.27 -5.70
N GLU A 43 -6.56 -7.51 -5.99
CA GLU A 43 -7.73 -8.19 -5.42
C GLU A 43 -7.47 -8.85 -4.05
N GLU A 44 -6.22 -9.00 -3.63
CA GLU A 44 -5.92 -9.43 -2.27
C GLU A 44 -6.00 -8.24 -1.31
N LEU A 45 -6.85 -8.34 -0.29
CA LEU A 45 -6.95 -7.34 0.79
C LEU A 45 -5.55 -7.01 1.31
N LEU A 46 -5.13 -5.76 1.12
CA LEU A 46 -4.01 -5.17 1.86
C LEU A 46 -4.37 -5.33 3.35
N GLY A 47 -3.68 -6.24 4.04
CA GLY A 47 -4.09 -6.67 5.38
C GLY A 47 -3.73 -8.11 5.77
N LYS A 48 -3.17 -8.93 4.87
CA LYS A 48 -2.59 -10.25 5.25
C LYS A 48 -1.35 -10.17 6.15
N ILE A 49 -0.95 -8.98 6.60
CA ILE A 49 0.07 -8.81 7.64
C ILE A 49 -0.62 -9.04 8.98
N ARG A 50 -0.33 -10.17 9.65
CA ARG A 50 -0.80 -10.43 11.02
C ARG A 50 -0.38 -9.26 11.93
N GLY A 51 -1.35 -8.62 12.59
CA GLY A 51 -1.11 -7.53 13.55
C GLY A 51 -1.25 -6.11 12.99
N HIS A 52 -1.83 -5.93 11.80
CA HIS A 52 -2.13 -4.61 11.23
C HIS A 52 -3.65 -4.34 11.17
N ASP A 53 -4.40 -4.86 12.13
CA ASP A 53 -5.82 -4.57 12.30
C ASP A 53 -5.98 -3.11 12.75
N ILE A 54 -6.70 -2.31 11.98
CA ILE A 54 -7.02 -0.92 12.34
C ILE A 54 -8.45 -0.93 12.87
N GLU A 55 -8.61 -0.74 14.18
CA GLU A 55 -9.93 -0.49 14.76
C GLU A 55 -10.28 1.00 14.63
N LEU A 56 -11.23 1.31 13.74
CA LEU A 56 -11.79 2.64 13.59
C LEU A 56 -13.03 2.75 14.47
N TYR A 57 -12.90 3.46 15.59
CA TYR A 57 -14.04 3.82 16.42
C TYR A 57 -14.51 5.24 16.08
N LEU A 58 -15.80 5.37 15.78
CA LEU A 58 -16.45 6.68 15.72
C LEU A 58 -16.86 7.06 17.14
N ASP A 59 -16.10 7.92 17.80
CA ASP A 59 -16.49 8.49 19.09
C ASP A 59 -17.72 9.41 18.89
N VAL A 60 -18.90 8.83 19.10
CA VAL A 60 -20.19 9.54 19.19
C VAL A 60 -20.55 9.89 20.63
N GLU A 61 -19.68 9.57 21.61
CA GLU A 61 -19.92 9.94 23.00
C GLU A 61 -19.84 11.46 23.17
N ARG A 62 -20.94 12.03 23.66
CA ARG A 62 -20.99 13.45 23.98
C ARG A 62 -20.27 13.70 25.31
N PRO A 63 -19.56 14.83 25.44
CA PRO A 63 -19.40 15.89 24.43
C PRO A 63 -18.19 15.63 23.52
N TYR A 64 -18.31 16.03 22.24
CA TYR A 64 -17.21 15.98 21.28
C TYR A 64 -15.91 16.59 21.83
N PRO A 65 -14.73 16.08 21.42
CA PRO A 65 -13.44 16.66 21.75
C PRO A 65 -13.43 18.18 21.46
N PRO A 66 -12.90 19.03 22.36
CA PRO A 66 -12.93 20.49 22.21
C PRO A 66 -12.43 21.02 20.86
N ILE A 67 -11.45 20.33 20.24
CA ILE A 67 -10.89 20.69 18.93
C ILE A 67 -11.88 20.49 17.76
N LEU A 68 -12.88 19.61 17.94
CA LEU A 68 -13.93 19.32 16.96
C LEU A 68 -15.24 20.05 17.29
N ARG A 69 -15.29 20.79 18.41
CA ARG A 69 -16.41 21.68 18.68
C ARG A 69 -16.28 22.85 17.73
N SER A 70 -17.06 22.83 16.65
CA SER A 70 -17.19 24.02 15.80
C SER A 70 -17.55 25.22 16.69
N PRO A 71 -16.88 26.38 16.54
CA PRO A 71 -17.36 27.60 17.18
C PRO A 71 -18.83 27.79 16.77
N PRO A 72 -19.69 28.33 17.66
CA PRO A 72 -21.07 28.61 17.31
C PRO A 72 -21.06 29.38 15.99
N TYR A 73 -21.82 28.85 15.02
CA TYR A 73 -21.96 29.49 13.71
C TYR A 73 -22.35 30.95 13.96
N PRO A 74 -21.71 31.96 13.34
CA PRO A 74 -22.12 33.34 13.55
C PRO A 74 -23.58 33.42 13.15
N GLU A 75 -24.44 33.77 14.10
CA GLU A 75 -25.86 33.98 13.81
C GLU A 75 -25.94 34.94 12.63
N SER A 76 -26.70 34.52 11.62
CA SER A 76 -26.83 35.26 10.38
C SER A 76 -27.40 36.64 10.69
N LEU A 77 -26.54 37.66 10.59
CA LEU A 77 -26.89 39.08 10.61
C LEU A 77 -27.80 39.44 9.44
#